data_AF-A0A7S2PET0-F1
#
_entry.id   AF-A0A7S2PET0-F1
#
_cell.length_a   1.000
_cell.length_b   1.000
_cell.length_c   1.000
_cell.angle_alpha   90.00
_cell.angle_beta   90.00
_cell.angle_gamma   90.00
#
_symmetry.space_group_name_H-M   'P 1'
#
loop_
_entity.id
_entity.type
_entity.pdbx_description
1 polymer ?
#
loop_
_entity_poly.entity_id
_entity_poly.type
_entity_poly.pdbx_seq_one_letter_code
_entity_poly.pdbx_strand_id
1 'polypeptide(L)'
;GYARSPSGSVGARSDRGMPRVVERRPLTPLERAQIASELQAALPRLIFATLDGFPLGGGSFPSAGVVPVLAVRSVPVFERLSFSERLEAVAVGRVAQPEARLVEIRLDDGLVAAVCWHDDVDFARQLRKGNPSCVEAFTAMEPPLHASPEWAALQDALGHPRLAALQGRGYRCACAGPLLGLIGGGHAGSRAKLKAGQRTTELGGPPLTPEIRGAAAALAFRACAQDRSEELRERVDALVKDGDAGRGEWLDMAAELMQAAGRAQDTAPVVPVAALDGWVDAVRDDAFCRFAAECVPCRAAGCSASPLAAADLPPEWGVRLRDRWPVGAELAFMAQTGSFMYDLNTSSSDKDFSLIFLSPVEGLVGRAPPATEFHFHVVVGFASDKAGEVEYSGRELGGFLVELAKGNPRNIELLFTEKPHETSLVWQELRSRRKSFLTLRCASQYSGFIADRLHKAAPDAEVFDAGDEAAGRRVSKCLYHAWHKIFELARLLRGEEPAVALAG
;
A
#
# COMPACT_ATOMS: atom_id res chain seq x y z
N GLY A 1 -9.82 31.66 -65.94
CA GLY A 1 -10.25 32.75 -65.04
C GLY A 1 -11.42 32.25 -64.24
N TYR A 2 -11.21 31.94 -62.95
CA TYR A 2 -12.29 31.56 -62.03
C TYR A 2 -12.58 32.75 -61.13
N ALA A 3 -13.82 33.24 -61.22
CA ALA A 3 -14.32 34.41 -60.53
C ALA A 3 -14.50 34.11 -59.03
N ARG A 4 -14.01 35.04 -58.20
CA ARG A 4 -14.22 35.07 -56.74
C ARG A 4 -15.63 35.59 -56.45
N SER A 5 -16.35 34.89 -55.57
CA SER A 5 -17.55 35.41 -54.89
C SER A 5 -17.18 36.01 -53.53
N PRO A 6 -17.96 36.97 -53.01
CA PRO A 6 -17.50 37.94 -52.04
C PRO A 6 -17.73 37.53 -50.58
N SER A 7 -16.89 38.14 -49.75
CA SER A 7 -16.84 38.15 -48.29
C SER A 7 -18.20 38.37 -47.62
N GLY A 8 -18.59 37.42 -46.78
CA GLY A 8 -19.72 37.53 -45.86
C GLY A 8 -19.39 38.38 -44.63
N SER A 9 -20.38 39.19 -44.27
CA SER A 9 -20.51 40.11 -43.15
C SER A 9 -19.99 39.62 -41.79
N VAL A 10 -19.31 40.54 -41.09
CA VAL A 10 -18.98 40.49 -39.66
C VAL A 10 -20.28 40.46 -38.84
N GLY A 11 -20.58 39.29 -38.25
CA GLY A 11 -21.66 39.13 -37.29
C GLY A 11 -21.30 39.77 -35.95
N ALA A 12 -22.26 40.51 -35.38
CA ALA A 12 -22.19 41.10 -34.05
C ALA A 12 -21.75 40.07 -32.99
N ARG A 13 -20.74 40.42 -32.18
CA ARG A 13 -20.35 39.67 -30.99
C ARG A 13 -21.52 39.68 -30.01
N SER A 14 -22.23 38.57 -29.91
CA SER A 14 -23.10 38.29 -28.77
C SER A 14 -22.23 38.31 -27.51
N ASP A 15 -22.66 39.05 -26.48
CA ASP A 15 -22.19 38.90 -25.10
C ASP A 15 -22.29 37.42 -24.71
N ARG A 16 -21.18 36.68 -24.89
CA ARG A 16 -21.05 35.33 -24.34
C ARG A 16 -20.67 35.54 -22.88
N GLY A 17 -21.70 35.53 -22.03
CA GLY A 17 -21.53 35.46 -20.60
C GLY A 17 -20.51 34.36 -20.25
N MET A 18 -19.60 34.70 -19.35
CA MET A 18 -18.60 33.82 -18.77
C MET A 18 -19.14 32.40 -18.54
N PRO A 19 -18.38 31.34 -18.84
CA PRO A 19 -18.73 30.00 -18.36
C PRO A 19 -18.74 30.05 -16.83
N ARG A 20 -19.95 30.12 -16.26
CA ARG A 20 -20.12 29.95 -14.81
C ARG A 20 -19.49 28.60 -14.47
N VAL A 21 -18.62 28.57 -13.46
CA VAL A 21 -18.28 27.34 -12.74
C VAL A 21 -19.57 26.56 -12.63
N VAL A 22 -19.64 25.36 -13.19
CA VAL A 22 -20.89 24.58 -13.24
C VAL A 22 -21.41 24.53 -11.82
N GLU A 23 -22.40 25.38 -11.52
CA GLU A 23 -22.97 25.50 -10.19
C GLU A 23 -23.58 24.13 -9.95
N ARG A 24 -22.92 23.34 -9.09
CA ARG A 24 -23.41 22.02 -8.75
C ARG A 24 -24.79 22.24 -8.18
N ARG A 25 -25.81 21.64 -8.81
CA ARG A 25 -27.14 21.61 -8.23
C ARG A 25 -27.00 21.08 -6.80
N PRO A 26 -27.46 21.82 -5.79
CA PRO A 26 -27.42 21.32 -4.42
C PRO A 26 -28.26 20.04 -4.36
N LEU A 27 -27.70 19.01 -3.72
CA LEU A 27 -28.42 17.76 -3.51
C LEU A 27 -29.60 18.01 -2.57
N THR A 28 -30.73 17.41 -2.92
CA THR A 28 -31.90 17.37 -2.04
C THR A 28 -31.60 16.53 -0.80
N PRO A 29 -32.30 16.75 0.32
CA PRO A 29 -32.15 15.91 1.51
C PRO A 29 -32.37 14.42 1.22
N LEU A 30 -33.27 14.09 0.29
CA LEU A 30 -33.56 12.71 -0.11
C LEU A 30 -32.37 12.07 -0.85
N GLU A 31 -31.81 12.77 -1.85
CA GLU A 31 -30.61 12.31 -2.58
C GLU A 31 -29.43 12.10 -1.62
N ARG A 32 -29.22 13.02 -0.66
CA ARG A 32 -28.16 12.90 0.35
C ARG A 32 -28.35 11.66 1.23
N ALA A 33 -29.58 11.41 1.69
CA ALA A 33 -29.91 10.25 2.51
C ALA A 33 -29.75 8.93 1.74
N GLN A 34 -30.14 8.91 0.46
CA GLN A 34 -29.98 7.76 -0.41
C GLN A 34 -28.50 7.43 -0.63
N ILE A 35 -27.68 8.42 -0.98
CA ILE A 35 -26.22 8.24 -1.12
C ILE A 35 -25.61 7.71 0.17
N ALA A 36 -25.98 8.27 1.33
CA ALA A 36 -25.46 7.82 2.62
C ALA A 36 -25.83 6.36 2.93
N SER A 37 -27.07 5.96 2.67
CA SER A 37 -27.55 4.59 2.86
C SER A 37 -26.80 3.59 1.96
N GLU A 38 -26.68 3.90 0.67
CA GLU A 38 -25.96 3.06 -0.29
C GLU A 38 -24.46 2.95 0.06
N LEU A 39 -23.85 4.05 0.52
CA LEU A 39 -22.46 4.05 1.00
C LEU A 39 -22.27 3.17 2.23
N GLN A 40 -23.18 3.22 3.20
CA GLN A 40 -23.09 2.37 4.39
C GLN A 40 -23.22 0.88 4.05
N ALA A 41 -24.06 0.54 3.06
CA ALA A 41 -24.19 -0.81 2.55
C ALA A 41 -22.95 -1.27 1.77
N ALA A 42 -22.40 -0.40 0.91
CA ALA A 42 -21.25 -0.72 0.07
C ALA A 42 -19.91 -0.69 0.83
N LEU A 43 -19.81 0.15 1.86
CA LEU A 43 -18.60 0.37 2.66
C LEU A 43 -18.90 0.11 4.15
N PRO A 44 -18.91 -1.16 4.59
CA PRO A 44 -19.05 -1.49 6.00
C PRO A 44 -18.05 -0.73 6.85
N ARG A 45 -18.51 -0.26 8.03
CA ARG A 45 -17.73 0.57 8.96
C ARG A 45 -17.30 1.93 8.39
N LEU A 46 -18.19 2.54 7.61
CA LEU A 46 -18.07 3.91 7.16
C LEU A 46 -17.97 4.87 8.36
N ILE A 47 -16.86 5.60 8.44
CA ILE A 47 -16.60 6.61 9.47
C ILE A 47 -17.29 7.91 9.08
N PHE A 48 -17.03 8.40 7.87
CA PHE A 48 -17.74 9.56 7.34
C PHE A 48 -17.77 9.54 5.81
N ALA A 49 -18.70 10.32 5.25
CA ALA A 49 -18.73 10.62 3.83
C ALA A 49 -19.18 12.06 3.61
N THR A 50 -18.60 12.75 2.64
CA THR A 50 -18.96 14.14 2.31
C THR A 50 -18.81 14.39 0.82
N LEU A 51 -19.44 15.47 0.33
CA LEU A 51 -19.29 15.89 -1.06
C LEU A 51 -17.86 16.38 -1.28
N ASP A 52 -17.18 15.83 -2.28
CA ASP A 52 -15.82 16.25 -2.60
C ASP A 52 -15.87 17.50 -3.50
N GLY A 53 -15.50 18.64 -2.93
CA GLY A 53 -15.37 19.90 -3.67
C GLY A 53 -14.20 19.91 -4.65
N PHE A 54 -13.29 18.94 -4.56
CA PHE A 54 -12.09 18.85 -5.35
C PHE A 54 -12.31 18.02 -6.64
N PRO A 55 -11.61 18.32 -7.74
CA PRO A 55 -11.59 17.44 -8.91
C PRO A 55 -11.02 16.06 -8.53
N LEU A 56 -11.57 14.99 -9.10
CA LEU A 56 -11.09 13.63 -8.85
C LEU A 56 -9.61 13.51 -9.25
N GLY A 57 -8.89 12.59 -8.59
CA GLY A 57 -7.49 12.29 -8.89
C GLY A 57 -7.29 12.04 -10.39
N GLY A 58 -6.35 12.76 -11.01
CA GLY A 58 -6.14 12.78 -12.47
C GLY A 58 -6.71 14.02 -13.17
N GLY A 59 -7.34 14.93 -12.44
CA GLY A 59 -7.83 16.20 -13.00
C GLY A 59 -9.08 16.05 -13.86
N SER A 60 -9.72 14.86 -13.85
CA SER A 60 -11.02 14.66 -14.46
C SER A 60 -12.09 15.27 -13.57
N PHE A 61 -12.93 16.10 -14.18
CA PHE A 61 -14.19 16.45 -13.54
C PHE A 61 -15.21 15.35 -13.76
N PRO A 62 -16.06 15.09 -12.76
CA PRO A 62 -17.25 14.29 -12.97
C PRO A 62 -18.06 14.88 -14.13
N SER A 63 -18.56 14.01 -15.01
CA SER A 63 -19.50 14.38 -16.08
C SER A 63 -20.77 14.98 -15.48
N ALA A 64 -21.58 15.70 -16.28
CA ALA A 64 -22.88 16.17 -15.82
C ALA A 64 -23.70 14.97 -15.29
N GLY A 65 -24.27 15.12 -14.08
CA GLY A 65 -24.98 14.03 -13.39
C GLY A 65 -24.11 13.14 -12.50
N VAL A 66 -22.81 13.42 -12.37
CA VAL A 66 -21.92 12.72 -11.45
C VAL A 66 -21.61 13.58 -10.21
N VAL A 67 -21.86 13.03 -9.03
CA VAL A 67 -21.62 13.65 -7.73
C VAL A 67 -20.33 13.06 -7.13
N PRO A 68 -19.25 13.83 -7.00
CA PRO A 68 -18.05 13.33 -6.36
C PRO A 68 -18.24 13.28 -4.84
N VAL A 69 -17.90 12.15 -4.24
CA VAL A 69 -18.00 11.90 -2.81
C VAL A 69 -16.64 11.43 -2.30
N LEU A 70 -16.20 12.01 -1.19
CA LEU A 70 -15.09 11.47 -0.42
C LEU A 70 -15.65 10.67 0.75
N ALA A 71 -15.21 9.43 0.90
CA ALA A 71 -15.61 8.56 1.99
C ALA A 71 -14.38 8.04 2.75
N VAL A 72 -14.54 7.85 4.06
CA VAL A 72 -13.52 7.21 4.90
C VAL A 72 -14.16 6.10 5.69
N ARG A 73 -13.54 4.93 5.68
CA ARG A 73 -14.00 3.76 6.46
C ARG A 73 -12.88 3.19 7.31
N SER A 74 -13.25 2.59 8.44
CA SER A 74 -12.31 1.77 9.19
C SER A 74 -12.28 0.38 8.56
N VAL A 75 -11.15 0.01 7.97
CA VAL A 75 -11.00 -1.31 7.35
C VAL A 75 -11.20 -2.39 8.43
N PRO A 76 -12.21 -3.27 8.27
CA PRO A 76 -12.46 -4.33 9.22
C PRO A 76 -11.20 -5.14 9.51
N VAL A 77 -11.08 -5.64 10.74
CA VAL A 77 -9.89 -6.39 11.18
C VAL A 77 -9.62 -7.57 10.26
N PHE A 78 -10.65 -8.33 9.88
CA PHE A 78 -10.49 -9.46 8.96
C PHE A 78 -10.02 -9.04 7.56
N GLU A 79 -10.36 -7.84 7.06
CA GLU A 79 -9.81 -7.30 5.80
C GLU A 79 -8.35 -6.87 5.98
N ARG A 80 -7.98 -6.29 7.14
CA ARG A 80 -6.58 -5.96 7.48
C ARG A 80 -5.72 -7.22 7.62
N LEU A 81 -6.31 -8.24 8.25
CA LEU A 81 -5.78 -9.58 8.45
C LEU A 81 -6.02 -10.49 7.26
N SER A 82 -6.67 -10.03 6.18
CA SER A 82 -7.03 -10.87 5.04
C SER A 82 -5.76 -11.26 4.30
N PHE A 83 -5.14 -12.26 4.88
CA PHE A 83 -4.11 -13.06 4.30
C PHE A 83 -4.59 -13.56 2.95
N SER A 84 -5.90 -13.80 2.77
CA SER A 84 -6.57 -14.15 1.52
C SER A 84 -6.47 -13.09 0.42
N GLU A 85 -6.70 -11.78 0.66
CA GLU A 85 -6.56 -10.77 -0.40
C GLU A 85 -5.10 -10.57 -0.80
N ARG A 86 -4.17 -10.65 0.17
CA ARG A 86 -2.73 -10.70 -0.14
C ARG A 86 -2.34 -12.01 -0.82
N LEU A 87 -2.93 -13.14 -0.43
CA LEU A 87 -2.72 -14.45 -1.06
C LEU A 87 -3.21 -14.44 -2.49
N GLU A 88 -4.40 -13.88 -2.72
CA GLU A 88 -5.07 -13.82 -4.00
C GLU A 88 -4.34 -12.82 -4.89
N ALA A 89 -4.07 -11.60 -4.43
CA ALA A 89 -3.22 -10.65 -5.13
C ALA A 89 -1.85 -11.25 -5.47
N VAL A 90 -1.18 -11.93 -4.55
CA VAL A 90 0.10 -12.61 -4.84
C VAL A 90 -0.08 -13.91 -5.65
N ALA A 91 -1.27 -14.54 -5.66
CA ALA A 91 -1.60 -15.68 -6.51
C ALA A 91 -1.85 -15.27 -7.96
N VAL A 92 -2.43 -14.09 -8.20
CA VAL A 92 -2.60 -13.49 -9.53
C VAL A 92 -1.50 -12.48 -9.90
N GLY A 93 -0.43 -12.37 -9.12
CA GLY A 93 0.71 -11.47 -9.43
C GLY A 93 0.39 -9.97 -9.37
N ARG A 94 -0.69 -9.58 -8.68
CA ARG A 94 -1.05 -8.19 -8.42
C ARG A 94 -0.25 -7.62 -7.26
N VAL A 95 0.32 -6.43 -7.45
CA VAL A 95 0.96 -5.64 -6.40
C VAL A 95 -0.09 -5.21 -5.37
N ALA A 96 0.30 -5.19 -4.09
CA ALA A 96 -0.56 -4.87 -2.96
C ALA A 96 -1.23 -3.48 -3.08
N GLN A 97 -2.52 -3.46 -2.73
CA GLN A 97 -3.48 -2.36 -2.51
C GLN A 97 -3.38 -1.12 -3.43
N PRO A 98 -4.40 -0.86 -4.29
CA PRO A 98 -4.48 0.40 -5.01
C PRO A 98 -4.69 1.58 -4.06
N GLU A 99 -3.96 2.68 -4.33
CA GLU A 99 -4.24 4.03 -3.81
C GLU A 99 -5.66 4.43 -4.23
N ALA A 100 -6.48 4.92 -3.28
CA ALA A 100 -7.87 5.37 -3.45
C ALA A 100 -8.77 4.45 -4.31
N ARG A 101 -9.72 3.77 -3.66
CA ARG A 101 -10.66 2.93 -4.41
C ARG A 101 -11.83 3.77 -4.90
N LEU A 102 -12.11 3.69 -6.20
CA LEU A 102 -13.24 4.37 -6.82
C LEU A 102 -14.44 3.41 -6.85
N VAL A 103 -15.56 3.85 -6.30
CA VAL A 103 -16.84 3.12 -6.34
C VAL A 103 -17.86 4.04 -6.99
N GLU A 104 -18.62 3.51 -7.95
CA GLU A 104 -19.75 4.23 -8.52
C GLU A 104 -21.05 3.70 -7.91
N ILE A 105 -21.85 4.59 -7.35
CA ILE A 105 -23.18 4.30 -6.83
C ILE A 105 -24.19 4.98 -7.74
N ARG A 106 -25.10 4.22 -8.34
CA ARG A 106 -26.17 4.75 -9.19
C ARG A 106 -27.43 4.93 -8.37
N LEU A 107 -28.01 6.12 -8.40
CA LEU A 107 -29.28 6.44 -7.76
C LEU A 107 -30.45 6.29 -8.74
N ASP A 108 -31.67 6.26 -8.21
CA ASP A 108 -32.89 5.94 -8.98
C ASP A 108 -33.23 6.97 -10.07
N ASP A 109 -32.74 8.20 -9.95
CA ASP A 109 -32.97 9.30 -10.90
C ASP A 109 -31.89 9.39 -12.00
N GLY A 110 -30.96 8.43 -12.04
CA GLY A 110 -29.83 8.42 -12.96
C GLY A 110 -28.63 9.25 -12.49
N LEU A 111 -28.68 9.84 -11.29
CA LEU A 111 -27.53 10.46 -10.65
C LEU A 111 -26.49 9.39 -10.28
N VAL A 112 -25.21 9.67 -10.50
CA VAL A 112 -24.12 8.74 -10.16
C VAL A 112 -23.24 9.38 -9.10
N ALA A 113 -23.15 8.79 -7.91
CA ALA A 113 -22.14 9.17 -6.93
C ALA A 113 -20.81 8.47 -7.24
N ALA A 114 -19.80 9.25 -7.62
CA ALA A 114 -18.43 8.78 -7.81
C ALA A 114 -17.67 8.92 -6.49
N VAL A 115 -17.48 7.80 -5.81
CA VAL A 115 -16.96 7.74 -4.45
C VAL A 115 -15.47 7.44 -4.49
N CYS A 116 -14.65 8.39 -4.07
CA CYS A 116 -13.25 8.18 -3.74
C CYS A 116 -13.17 7.84 -2.24
N TRP A 117 -12.75 6.62 -1.89
CA TRP A 117 -12.65 6.25 -0.49
C TRP A 117 -11.23 5.93 -0.01
N HIS A 118 -10.98 6.30 1.25
CA HIS A 118 -9.74 6.07 1.98
C HIS A 118 -9.99 5.18 3.21
N ASP A 119 -8.99 4.39 3.60
CA ASP A 119 -8.98 3.83 4.95
C ASP A 119 -8.56 4.88 5.98
N ASP A 120 -8.81 4.60 7.25
CA ASP A 120 -8.47 5.49 8.38
C ASP A 120 -7.00 5.94 8.39
N VAL A 121 -6.05 5.05 8.07
CA VAL A 121 -4.62 5.35 8.02
C VAL A 121 -4.25 6.18 6.82
N ASP A 122 -4.74 5.82 5.63
CA ASP A 122 -4.48 6.60 4.43
C ASP A 122 -5.07 7.99 4.58
N PHE A 123 -6.31 8.12 5.07
CA PHE A 123 -6.92 9.42 5.33
C PHE A 123 -6.09 10.27 6.28
N ALA A 124 -5.67 9.73 7.43
CA ALA A 124 -4.80 10.45 8.38
C ALA A 124 -3.47 10.86 7.73
N ARG A 125 -2.88 10.00 6.89
CA ARG A 125 -1.66 10.29 6.12
C ARG A 125 -1.88 11.39 5.07
N GLN A 126 -2.99 11.35 4.34
CA GLN A 126 -3.36 12.34 3.33
C GLN A 126 -3.64 13.70 3.98
N LEU A 127 -4.32 13.74 5.13
CA LEU A 127 -4.48 14.94 5.93
C LEU A 127 -3.13 15.56 6.34
N ARG A 128 -2.18 14.76 6.84
CA ARG A 128 -0.82 15.24 7.19
C ARG A 128 -0.07 15.83 6.00
N LYS A 129 -0.25 15.24 4.82
CA LYS A 129 0.34 15.73 3.57
C LYS A 129 -0.35 17.00 3.05
N GLY A 130 -1.48 17.38 3.62
CA GLY A 130 -2.29 18.49 3.13
C GLY A 130 -3.05 18.14 1.85
N ASN A 131 -3.41 16.87 1.64
CA ASN A 131 -4.20 16.48 0.47
C ASN A 131 -5.49 17.31 0.40
N PRO A 132 -5.77 18.04 -0.69
CA PRO A 132 -6.87 19.00 -0.70
C PRO A 132 -8.24 18.38 -0.49
N SER A 133 -8.56 17.26 -1.17
CA SER A 133 -9.83 16.56 -0.96
C SER A 133 -10.03 16.19 0.51
N CYS A 134 -8.99 15.65 1.16
CA CYS A 134 -9.07 15.26 2.57
C CYS A 134 -9.20 16.48 3.51
N VAL A 135 -8.43 17.54 3.26
CA VAL A 135 -8.44 18.77 4.08
C VAL A 135 -9.79 19.50 3.93
N GLU A 136 -10.31 19.63 2.72
CA GLU A 136 -11.61 20.26 2.48
C GLU A 136 -12.75 19.42 3.03
N ALA A 137 -12.73 18.10 2.83
CA ALA A 137 -13.69 17.20 3.45
C ALA A 137 -13.72 17.35 4.99
N PHE A 138 -12.55 17.56 5.60
CA PHE A 138 -12.41 17.75 7.04
C PHE A 138 -12.83 19.13 7.55
N THR A 139 -12.63 20.15 6.72
CA THR A 139 -12.91 21.56 7.07
C THR A 139 -14.23 22.07 6.50
N ALA A 140 -14.99 21.23 5.81
CA ALA A 140 -16.28 21.57 5.23
C ALA A 140 -17.26 22.03 6.32
N MET A 141 -17.88 23.18 6.10
CA MET A 141 -18.95 23.70 6.97
C MET A 141 -20.29 23.00 6.71
N GLU A 142 -20.44 22.39 5.54
CA GLU A 142 -21.61 21.59 5.23
C GLU A 142 -21.62 20.32 6.08
N PRO A 143 -22.79 19.89 6.60
CA PRO A 143 -22.89 18.64 7.30
C PRO A 143 -22.45 17.49 6.36
N PRO A 144 -21.71 16.49 6.84
CA PRO A 144 -21.37 15.34 6.01
C PRO A 144 -22.63 14.56 5.60
N LEU A 145 -22.52 13.77 4.53
CA LEU A 145 -23.56 12.82 4.12
C LEU A 145 -23.76 11.74 5.20
N HIS A 146 -22.66 11.34 5.85
CA HIS A 146 -22.63 10.40 6.97
C HIS A 146 -21.52 10.80 7.94
N ALA A 147 -21.77 10.65 9.24
CA ALA A 147 -20.76 10.81 10.29
C ALA A 147 -21.00 9.81 11.43
N SER A 148 -19.95 9.10 11.82
CA SER A 148 -19.93 8.19 12.97
C SER A 148 -19.37 8.88 14.23
N PRO A 149 -19.47 8.25 15.42
CA PRO A 149 -18.82 8.76 16.63
C PRO A 149 -17.30 8.92 16.47
N GLU A 150 -16.66 8.04 15.70
CA GLU A 150 -15.23 8.12 15.39
C GLU A 150 -14.87 9.40 14.60
N TRP A 151 -15.79 9.92 13.77
CA TRP A 151 -15.61 11.22 13.11
C TRP A 151 -15.63 12.38 14.10
N ALA A 152 -16.60 12.39 15.02
CA ALA A 152 -16.68 13.41 16.06
C ALA A 152 -15.41 13.39 16.95
N ALA A 153 -14.91 12.21 17.31
CA ALA A 153 -13.67 12.05 18.05
C ALA A 153 -12.45 12.64 17.29
N LEU A 154 -12.39 12.52 15.97
CA LEU A 154 -11.35 13.15 15.16
C LEU A 154 -11.48 14.69 15.17
N GLN A 155 -12.69 15.21 15.02
CA GLN A 155 -12.96 16.65 15.08
C GLN A 155 -12.56 17.23 16.43
N ASP A 156 -12.86 16.54 17.53
CA ASP A 156 -12.48 16.92 18.89
C ASP A 156 -10.95 16.85 19.10
N ALA A 157 -10.31 15.78 18.61
CA ALA A 157 -8.86 15.59 18.74
C ALA A 157 -8.06 16.68 18.03
N LEU A 158 -8.55 17.15 16.87
CA LEU A 158 -7.91 18.23 16.13
C LEU A 158 -8.34 19.60 16.63
N GLY A 159 -9.62 19.83 16.94
CA GLY A 159 -10.13 21.10 17.44
C GLY A 159 -10.15 22.22 16.39
N HIS A 160 -11.10 23.14 16.52
CA HIS A 160 -11.34 24.21 15.52
C HIS A 160 -10.12 25.10 15.22
N PRO A 161 -9.30 25.54 16.20
CA PRO A 161 -8.12 26.37 15.92
C PRO A 161 -7.05 25.67 15.08
N ARG A 162 -6.98 24.33 15.11
CA ARG A 162 -5.98 23.55 14.35
C ARG A 162 -6.44 23.24 12.92
N LEU A 163 -7.72 23.46 12.60
CA LEU A 163 -8.25 23.32 11.22
C LEU A 163 -7.57 24.29 10.26
N ALA A 164 -7.32 25.52 10.68
CA ALA A 164 -6.60 26.51 9.87
C ALA A 164 -5.18 26.04 9.51
N ALA A 165 -4.56 25.21 10.35
CA ALA A 165 -3.23 24.70 10.08
C ALA A 165 -3.18 23.60 9.01
N LEU A 166 -4.29 22.88 8.79
CA LEU A 166 -4.39 21.94 7.68
C LEU A 166 -4.30 22.65 6.32
N GLN A 167 -4.65 23.94 6.26
CA GLN A 167 -4.51 24.81 5.08
C GLN A 167 -3.13 25.48 4.98
N GLY A 168 -2.13 24.92 5.67
CA GLY A 168 -0.74 25.40 5.66
C GLY A 168 0.03 25.09 4.38
N ARG A 169 1.37 25.11 4.48
CA ARG A 169 2.28 24.90 3.34
C ARG A 169 2.01 23.62 2.55
N GLY A 170 1.79 22.50 3.25
CA GLY A 170 1.51 21.20 2.62
C GLY A 170 0.29 21.26 1.69
N TYR A 171 -0.80 21.85 2.17
CA TYR A 171 -2.04 22.02 1.40
C TYR A 171 -1.88 22.93 0.19
N ARG A 172 -1.20 24.07 0.34
CA ARG A 172 -0.94 24.98 -0.77
C ARG A 172 -0.09 24.33 -1.85
N CYS A 173 0.97 23.63 -1.46
CA CYS A 173 1.79 22.84 -2.39
C CYS A 173 0.95 21.74 -3.08
N ALA A 174 0.07 21.07 -2.34
CA ALA A 174 -0.81 20.03 -2.86
C ALA A 174 -1.94 20.57 -3.74
N CYS A 175 -2.23 21.88 -3.73
CA CYS A 175 -3.11 22.55 -4.69
C CYS A 175 -2.32 23.03 -5.94
N ALA A 176 -1.16 23.66 -5.73
CA ALA A 176 -0.34 24.22 -6.81
C ALA A 176 0.29 23.12 -7.70
N GLY A 177 0.62 21.96 -7.13
CA GLY A 177 1.20 20.83 -7.87
C GLY A 177 0.25 20.26 -8.94
N PRO A 178 -0.97 19.84 -8.55
CA PRO A 178 -2.00 19.43 -9.50
C PRO A 178 -2.37 20.51 -10.51
N LEU A 179 -2.39 21.80 -10.11
CA LEU A 179 -2.59 22.92 -11.02
C LEU A 179 -1.54 22.93 -12.14
N LEU A 180 -0.25 22.83 -11.78
CA LEU A 180 0.85 22.71 -12.76
C LEU A 180 0.68 21.50 -13.66
N GLY A 181 0.31 20.33 -13.10
CA GLY A 181 0.11 19.10 -13.87
C GLY A 181 -1.06 19.19 -14.87
N LEU A 182 -2.16 19.79 -14.43
CA LEU A 182 -3.38 19.99 -15.20
C LEU A 182 -3.13 20.93 -16.40
N ILE A 183 -2.53 22.09 -16.14
CA ILE A 183 -2.22 23.07 -17.19
C ILE A 183 -1.06 22.59 -18.08
N GLY A 184 -0.13 21.79 -17.53
CA GLY A 184 1.00 21.20 -18.25
C GLY A 184 0.64 20.05 -19.19
N GLY A 185 -0.62 19.57 -19.18
CA GLY A 185 -1.09 18.52 -20.09
C GLY A 185 -0.51 17.12 -19.81
N GLY A 186 -0.24 16.79 -18.55
CA GLY A 186 0.19 15.44 -18.15
C GLY A 186 1.62 15.03 -18.55
N HIS A 187 2.35 15.85 -19.32
CA HIS A 187 3.78 15.63 -19.63
C HIS A 187 4.72 15.90 -18.44
N ALA A 188 4.17 16.29 -17.28
CA ALA A 188 4.90 16.61 -16.05
C ALA A 188 5.53 15.40 -15.32
N GLY A 189 5.39 14.18 -15.86
CA GLY A 189 6.21 13.04 -15.42
C GLY A 189 7.72 13.28 -15.59
N SER A 190 8.10 14.19 -16.51
CA SER A 190 9.40 14.82 -16.51
C SER A 190 9.40 16.00 -15.54
N ARG A 191 9.79 15.77 -14.28
CA ARG A 191 10.26 16.80 -13.33
C ARG A 191 11.55 17.49 -13.84
N ALA A 192 11.66 17.75 -15.14
CA ALA A 192 12.63 18.70 -15.65
C ALA A 192 12.28 20.03 -14.99
N LYS A 193 13.07 20.38 -13.96
CA LYS A 193 13.02 21.65 -13.25
C LYS A 193 12.78 22.75 -14.27
N LEU A 194 11.56 23.29 -14.33
CA LEU A 194 11.32 24.60 -14.92
C LEU A 194 12.28 25.52 -14.18
N LYS A 195 13.41 25.84 -14.81
CA LYS A 195 14.42 26.70 -14.21
C LYS A 195 13.73 28.05 -14.01
N ALA A 196 13.79 28.57 -12.79
CA ALA A 196 13.28 29.90 -12.48
C ALA A 196 13.83 30.90 -13.51
N GLY A 197 12.95 31.45 -14.35
CA GLY A 197 13.32 32.41 -15.40
C GLY A 197 13.14 31.95 -16.85
N GLN A 198 12.83 30.68 -17.12
CA GLN A 198 12.48 30.25 -18.48
C GLN A 198 11.00 30.61 -18.75
N ARG A 199 10.75 31.58 -19.65
CA ARG A 199 9.39 32.02 -19.99
C ARG A 199 8.60 30.85 -20.59
N THR A 200 7.44 30.56 -20.01
CA THR A 200 6.54 29.46 -20.40
C THR A 200 5.83 29.68 -21.73
N THR A 201 6.01 30.84 -22.36
CA THR A 201 5.39 31.25 -23.64
C THR A 201 5.73 30.35 -24.82
N GLU A 202 6.74 29.47 -24.70
CA GLU A 202 7.15 28.54 -25.76
C GLU A 202 6.49 27.15 -25.67
N LEU A 203 5.77 26.84 -24.57
CA LEU A 203 5.03 25.59 -24.45
C LEU A 203 3.74 25.65 -25.27
N GLY A 204 3.88 25.50 -26.60
CA GLY A 204 2.78 25.37 -27.54
C GLY A 204 1.93 24.15 -27.20
N GLY A 205 0.84 24.36 -26.47
CA GLY A 205 -0.20 23.36 -26.20
C GLY A 205 -1.55 23.82 -26.71
N PRO A 206 -2.53 22.92 -26.87
CA PRO A 206 -3.88 23.31 -27.26
C PRO A 206 -4.47 24.29 -26.23
N PRO A 207 -5.38 25.20 -26.65
CA PRO A 207 -6.06 26.12 -25.75
C PRO A 207 -6.74 25.36 -24.61
N LEU A 208 -6.76 25.97 -23.42
CA LEU A 208 -7.41 25.36 -22.25
C LEU A 208 -8.92 25.32 -22.49
N THR A 209 -9.52 24.16 -22.28
CA THR A 209 -10.98 24.06 -22.33
C THR A 209 -11.60 24.81 -21.14
N PRO A 210 -12.87 25.25 -21.23
CA PRO A 210 -13.57 25.89 -20.11
C PRO A 210 -13.51 25.07 -18.81
N GLU A 211 -13.60 23.74 -18.91
CA GLU A 211 -13.54 22.82 -17.77
C GLU A 211 -12.16 22.86 -17.10
N ILE A 212 -11.09 22.78 -17.90
CA ILE A 212 -9.72 22.85 -17.40
C ILE A 212 -9.46 24.21 -16.72
N ARG A 213 -9.96 25.30 -17.30
CA ARG A 213 -9.84 26.65 -16.68
C ARG A 213 -10.61 26.74 -15.37
N GLY A 214 -11.80 26.14 -15.30
CA GLY A 214 -12.58 26.04 -14.07
C GLY A 214 -11.82 25.33 -12.95
N ALA A 215 -11.19 24.17 -13.23
CA ALA A 215 -10.30 23.53 -12.26
C ALA A 215 -9.11 24.39 -11.88
N ALA A 216 -8.46 24.97 -12.89
CA ALA A 216 -7.26 25.75 -12.67
C ALA A 216 -7.52 26.91 -11.71
N ALA A 217 -8.61 27.64 -11.95
CA ALA A 217 -9.12 28.68 -11.07
C ALA A 217 -9.36 28.16 -9.65
N ALA A 218 -10.12 27.07 -9.52
CA ALA A 218 -10.47 26.51 -8.22
C ALA A 218 -9.24 26.02 -7.44
N LEU A 219 -8.22 25.48 -8.10
CA LEU A 219 -6.94 25.08 -7.48
C LEU A 219 -6.10 26.29 -7.09
N ALA A 220 -6.08 27.33 -7.93
CA ALA A 220 -5.34 28.56 -7.69
C ALA A 220 -5.91 29.33 -6.47
N PHE A 221 -7.24 29.48 -6.37
CA PHE A 221 -7.88 30.09 -5.21
C PHE A 221 -7.56 29.35 -3.91
N ARG A 222 -7.54 28.02 -3.94
CA ARG A 222 -7.15 27.19 -2.80
C ARG A 222 -5.69 27.32 -2.42
N ALA A 223 -4.79 27.38 -3.41
CA ALA A 223 -3.38 27.63 -3.16
C ALA A 223 -3.13 29.03 -2.54
N CYS A 224 -4.00 30.01 -2.84
CA CYS A 224 -4.04 31.33 -2.21
C CYS A 224 -4.79 31.37 -0.88
N ALA A 225 -5.45 30.28 -0.45
CA ALA A 225 -6.18 30.25 0.80
C ALA A 225 -5.20 30.49 1.95
N GLN A 226 -5.54 31.42 2.84
CA GLN A 226 -4.68 31.85 3.95
C GLN A 226 -3.39 32.60 3.53
N ASP A 227 -3.14 32.84 2.24
CA ASP A 227 -2.04 33.73 1.85
C ASP A 227 -2.34 35.16 2.30
N ARG A 228 -1.32 35.85 2.83
CA ARG A 228 -1.42 37.27 3.21
C ARG A 228 -1.14 38.18 2.00
N SER A 229 -0.61 37.64 0.91
CA SER A 229 -0.43 38.36 -0.34
C SER A 229 -1.78 38.53 -1.03
N GLU A 230 -2.39 39.70 -0.81
CA GLU A 230 -3.58 40.15 -1.54
C GLU A 230 -3.31 40.18 -3.06
N GLU A 231 -2.08 40.53 -3.45
CA GLU A 231 -1.59 40.55 -4.83
C GLU A 231 -1.78 39.21 -5.57
N LEU A 232 -1.43 38.07 -4.96
CA LEU A 232 -1.61 36.76 -5.60
C LEU A 232 -3.09 36.44 -5.81
N ARG A 233 -3.98 36.85 -4.90
CA ARG A 233 -5.43 36.65 -5.05
C ARG A 233 -6.01 37.52 -6.15
N GLU A 234 -5.67 38.80 -6.16
CA GLU A 234 -6.10 39.72 -7.22
C GLU A 234 -5.65 39.26 -8.61
N ARG A 235 -4.45 38.67 -8.70
CA ARG A 235 -3.94 38.11 -9.95
C ARG A 235 -4.67 36.85 -10.39
N VAL A 236 -5.01 35.95 -9.47
CA VAL A 236 -5.90 34.81 -9.79
C VAL A 236 -7.25 35.32 -10.25
N ASP A 237 -7.84 36.30 -9.57
CA ASP A 237 -9.12 36.93 -9.96
C ASP A 237 -9.04 37.55 -11.36
N ALA A 238 -7.94 38.23 -11.68
CA ALA A 238 -7.70 38.82 -12.99
C ALA A 238 -7.64 37.75 -14.08
N LEU A 239 -6.92 36.65 -13.85
CA LEU A 239 -6.83 35.52 -14.78
C LEU A 239 -8.16 34.79 -14.98
N VAL A 240 -8.99 34.72 -13.94
CA VAL A 240 -10.33 34.14 -14.02
C VAL A 240 -11.29 35.07 -14.78
N LYS A 241 -11.16 36.39 -14.60
CA LYS A 241 -11.93 37.41 -15.33
C LYS A 241 -11.47 37.57 -16.79
N ASP A 242 -10.22 37.21 -17.08
CA ASP A 242 -9.74 37.12 -18.45
C ASP A 242 -10.11 35.75 -19.04
N GLY A 243 -11.30 35.69 -19.63
CA GLY A 243 -11.81 34.51 -20.33
C GLY A 243 -10.96 34.07 -21.52
N ASP A 244 -9.94 34.84 -21.92
CA ASP A 244 -9.00 34.53 -22.99
C ASP A 244 -7.58 34.21 -22.46
N ALA A 245 -7.38 34.19 -21.14
CA ALA A 245 -6.10 33.88 -20.52
C ALA A 245 -5.51 32.56 -21.05
N GLY A 246 -4.28 32.67 -21.55
CA GLY A 246 -3.57 31.60 -22.23
C GLY A 246 -2.98 30.58 -21.25
N ARG A 247 -2.59 29.41 -21.79
CA ARG A 247 -1.91 28.35 -21.02
C ARG A 247 -0.65 28.85 -20.30
N GLY A 248 0.13 29.71 -20.95
CA GLY A 248 1.37 30.28 -20.37
C GLY A 248 1.11 31.08 -19.09
N GLU A 249 0.08 31.93 -19.09
CA GLU A 249 -0.27 32.77 -17.93
C GLU A 249 -0.71 31.92 -16.74
N TRP A 250 -1.48 30.85 -16.99
CA TRP A 250 -1.85 29.89 -15.96
C TRP A 250 -0.64 29.09 -15.43
N LEU A 251 0.33 28.74 -16.28
CA LEU A 251 1.57 28.09 -15.83
C LEU A 251 2.42 29.01 -14.96
N ASP A 252 2.54 30.28 -15.35
CA ASP A 252 3.28 31.28 -14.60
C ASP A 252 2.63 31.50 -13.22
N MET A 253 1.30 31.65 -13.18
CA MET A 253 0.54 31.73 -11.92
C MET A 253 0.77 30.50 -11.04
N ALA A 254 0.69 29.29 -11.60
CA ALA A 254 0.89 28.06 -10.86
C ALA A 254 2.32 27.92 -10.31
N ALA A 255 3.33 28.37 -11.06
CA ALA A 255 4.71 28.41 -10.63
C ALA A 255 4.91 29.42 -9.48
N GLU A 256 4.30 30.60 -9.57
CA GLU A 256 4.33 31.60 -8.51
C GLU A 256 3.66 31.10 -7.22
N LEU A 257 2.51 30.44 -7.34
CA LEU A 257 1.83 29.79 -6.20
C LEU A 257 2.69 28.73 -5.54
N MET A 258 3.36 27.89 -6.34
CA MET A 258 4.28 26.88 -5.81
C MET A 258 5.47 27.52 -5.07
N GLN A 259 6.01 28.61 -5.60
CA GLN A 259 7.09 29.35 -4.93
C GLN A 259 6.60 30.03 -3.65
N ALA A 260 5.42 30.65 -3.66
CA ALA A 260 4.81 31.28 -2.50
C ALA A 260 4.54 30.25 -1.40
N ALA A 261 3.97 29.10 -1.76
CA ALA A 261 3.80 27.96 -0.85
C ALA A 261 5.15 27.47 -0.30
N GLY A 262 6.20 27.41 -1.13
CA GLY A 262 7.55 27.04 -0.70
C GLY A 262 8.18 28.02 0.29
N ARG A 263 7.86 29.32 0.19
CA ARG A 263 8.33 30.41 1.06
C ARG A 263 7.48 30.60 2.31
N ALA A 264 6.24 30.09 2.33
CA ALA A 264 5.38 30.18 3.50
C ALA A 264 6.10 29.52 4.69
N GLN A 265 6.46 30.33 5.68
CA GLN A 265 6.95 29.80 6.94
C GLN A 265 5.82 28.98 7.56
N ASP A 266 6.14 27.78 8.07
CA ASP A 266 5.23 26.93 8.84
C ASP A 266 4.92 27.59 10.21
N THR A 267 4.33 28.78 10.16
CA THR A 267 3.87 29.55 11.32
C THR A 267 2.54 29.02 11.84
N ALA A 268 1.82 28.25 11.02
CA ALA A 268 0.66 27.50 11.46
C ALA A 268 1.11 26.34 12.37
N PRO A 269 0.38 26.07 13.47
CA PRO A 269 0.72 24.96 14.35
C PRO A 269 0.71 23.66 13.55
N VAL A 270 1.85 22.93 13.54
CA VAL A 270 1.98 21.65 12.83
C VAL A 270 0.80 20.76 13.20
N VAL A 271 0.17 20.14 12.18
CA VAL A 271 -0.89 19.15 12.39
C VAL A 271 -0.42 18.20 13.50
N PRO A 272 -1.17 18.06 14.61
CA PRO A 272 -0.69 17.28 15.76
C PRO A 272 -0.64 15.81 15.37
N VAL A 273 0.51 15.37 14.85
CA VAL A 273 0.74 14.01 14.33
C VAL A 273 0.35 12.98 15.38
N ALA A 274 0.70 13.23 16.64
CA ALA A 274 0.33 12.39 17.77
C ALA A 274 -1.20 12.28 18.01
N ALA A 275 -1.98 13.34 17.75
CA ALA A 275 -3.43 13.29 17.88
C ALA A 275 -4.08 12.51 16.74
N LEU A 276 -3.58 12.69 15.50
CA LEU A 276 -4.02 11.90 14.34
C LEU A 276 -3.68 10.43 14.50
N ASP A 277 -2.44 10.12 14.92
CA ASP A 277 -2.05 8.76 15.24
C ASP A 277 -2.97 8.23 16.34
N GLY A 278 -3.12 8.97 17.46
CA GLY A 278 -4.01 8.65 18.58
C GLY A 278 -5.41 8.23 18.16
N TRP A 279 -6.03 9.02 17.29
CA TRP A 279 -7.33 8.71 16.70
C TRP A 279 -7.33 7.42 15.89
N VAL A 280 -6.34 7.21 15.01
CA VAL A 280 -6.21 5.97 14.23
C VAL A 280 -6.18 4.74 15.14
N ASP A 281 -5.54 4.81 16.32
CA ASP A 281 -5.55 3.65 17.24
C ASP A 281 -6.87 3.44 17.89
N ALA A 282 -7.49 4.51 18.42
CA ALA A 282 -8.79 4.36 19.05
C ALA A 282 -9.78 3.65 18.11
N VAL A 283 -9.77 4.03 16.81
CA VAL A 283 -10.58 3.38 15.78
C VAL A 283 -10.20 1.92 15.55
N ARG A 284 -8.90 1.61 15.49
CA ARG A 284 -8.37 0.27 15.17
C ARG A 284 -8.43 -0.71 16.33
N ASP A 285 -8.22 -0.23 17.55
CA ASP A 285 -8.30 -0.98 18.79
C ASP A 285 -9.75 -1.36 19.06
N ASP A 286 -10.69 -0.42 18.93
CA ASP A 286 -12.11 -0.72 19.08
C ASP A 286 -12.60 -1.71 18.00
N ALA A 287 -12.17 -1.52 16.75
CA ALA A 287 -12.40 -2.49 15.69
C ALA A 287 -11.90 -3.90 16.06
N PHE A 288 -10.70 -3.96 16.62
CA PHE A 288 -10.06 -5.20 17.01
C PHE A 288 -10.74 -5.86 18.19
N CYS A 289 -11.05 -5.12 19.26
CA CYS A 289 -11.79 -5.64 20.40
C CYS A 289 -13.12 -6.26 19.97
N ARG A 290 -13.86 -5.62 19.05
CA ARG A 290 -15.09 -6.17 18.46
C ARG A 290 -14.84 -7.48 17.72
N PHE A 291 -13.87 -7.50 16.80
CA PHE A 291 -13.50 -8.72 16.05
C PHE A 291 -13.00 -9.84 16.97
N ALA A 292 -12.14 -9.53 17.94
CA ALA A 292 -11.63 -10.49 18.90
C ALA A 292 -12.78 -11.10 19.71
N ALA A 293 -13.74 -10.29 20.18
CA ALA A 293 -14.93 -10.78 20.86
C ALA A 293 -15.78 -11.71 19.97
N GLU A 294 -15.88 -11.43 18.66
CA GLU A 294 -16.54 -12.31 17.68
C GLU A 294 -15.76 -13.62 17.42
N CYS A 295 -14.42 -13.60 17.55
CA CYS A 295 -13.57 -14.78 17.35
C CYS A 295 -13.36 -15.63 18.62
N VAL A 296 -13.53 -15.08 19.82
CA VAL A 296 -13.39 -15.80 21.10
C VAL A 296 -14.22 -17.10 21.18
N PRO A 297 -15.47 -17.18 20.65
CA PRO A 297 -16.21 -18.43 20.56
C PRO A 297 -15.55 -19.53 19.72
N CYS A 298 -14.61 -19.18 18.83
CA CYS A 298 -13.89 -20.12 17.95
C CYS A 298 -12.58 -20.65 18.55
N ARG A 299 -12.17 -20.22 19.75
CA ARG A 299 -11.07 -20.88 20.47
C ARG A 299 -11.54 -22.26 20.91
N ALA A 300 -11.29 -23.26 20.06
CA ALA A 300 -11.37 -24.65 20.48
C ALA A 300 -10.54 -24.80 21.77
N ALA A 301 -11.21 -25.19 22.85
CA ALA A 301 -10.57 -25.43 24.13
C ALA A 301 -9.45 -26.46 23.94
N GLY A 302 -8.18 -26.02 24.02
CA GLY A 302 -7.02 -26.92 24.00
C GLY A 302 -5.86 -26.55 23.08
N CYS A 303 -5.99 -25.59 22.15
CA CYS A 303 -4.85 -25.13 21.35
C CYS A 303 -4.09 -24.01 22.07
N SER A 304 -3.25 -24.36 23.05
CA SER A 304 -2.20 -23.47 23.56
C SER A 304 -0.89 -23.88 22.89
N ALA A 305 -0.20 -22.98 22.20
CA ALA A 305 1.21 -23.21 21.94
C ALA A 305 2.01 -22.86 23.22
N SER A 306 3.22 -23.41 23.33
CA SER A 306 4.08 -23.21 24.48
C SER A 306 4.85 -21.90 24.31
N PRO A 307 4.91 -21.03 25.34
CA PRO A 307 5.85 -19.92 25.35
C PRO A 307 7.27 -20.40 25.05
N LEU A 308 8.14 -19.58 24.45
CA LEU A 308 9.54 -19.97 24.20
C LEU A 308 10.25 -20.45 25.48
N ALA A 309 9.93 -19.86 26.63
CA ALA A 309 10.45 -20.27 27.93
C ALA A 309 9.98 -21.66 28.41
N ALA A 310 8.93 -22.20 27.79
CA ALA A 310 8.38 -23.52 28.06
C ALA A 310 8.73 -24.55 26.97
N ALA A 311 9.46 -24.16 25.91
CA ALA A 311 10.05 -25.11 24.99
C ALA A 311 11.30 -25.71 25.64
N ASP A 312 11.55 -27.00 25.47
CA ASP A 312 12.73 -27.72 25.99
C ASP A 312 13.99 -27.41 25.15
N LEU A 313 14.14 -26.13 24.77
CA LEU A 313 15.31 -25.67 24.04
C LEU A 313 16.54 -25.62 24.96
N PRO A 314 17.72 -26.03 24.45
CA PRO A 314 18.97 -25.83 25.16
C PRO A 314 19.17 -24.37 25.60
N PRO A 315 19.72 -24.10 26.80
CA PRO A 315 19.81 -22.75 27.38
C PRO A 315 20.47 -21.70 26.47
N GLU A 316 21.39 -22.11 25.59
CA GLU A 316 22.05 -21.22 24.64
C GLU A 316 21.08 -20.56 23.65
N TRP A 317 19.94 -21.18 23.35
CA TRP A 317 18.91 -20.60 22.48
C TRP A 317 18.22 -19.40 23.12
N GLY A 318 18.01 -19.44 24.44
CA GLY A 318 17.49 -18.29 25.19
C GLY A 318 18.41 -17.07 25.09
N VAL A 319 19.73 -17.29 25.01
CA VAL A 319 20.70 -16.20 24.77
C VAL A 319 20.67 -15.75 23.32
N ARG A 320 20.69 -16.69 22.36
CA ARG A 320 20.72 -16.37 20.92
C ARG A 320 19.49 -15.61 20.46
N LEU A 321 18.30 -15.97 20.95
CA LEU A 321 17.03 -15.43 20.49
C LEU A 321 16.58 -14.20 21.27
N ARG A 322 17.19 -13.87 22.42
CA ARG A 322 16.74 -12.82 23.36
C ARG A 322 16.35 -11.51 22.68
N ASP A 323 17.19 -11.01 21.79
CA ASP A 323 17.04 -9.68 21.20
C ASP A 323 16.29 -9.70 19.86
N ARG A 324 15.98 -10.89 19.34
CA ARG A 324 15.34 -11.09 18.02
C ARG A 324 13.93 -11.68 18.13
N TRP A 325 13.64 -12.38 19.21
CA TRP A 325 12.35 -13.02 19.40
C TRP A 325 11.26 -11.97 19.65
N PRO A 326 10.16 -11.96 18.87
CA PRO A 326 9.10 -11.00 19.09
C PRO A 326 8.49 -11.18 20.49
N VAL A 327 8.24 -10.05 21.17
CA VAL A 327 7.71 -10.06 22.54
C VAL A 327 6.37 -10.79 22.59
N GLY A 328 6.28 -11.77 23.50
CA GLY A 328 5.08 -12.59 23.68
C GLY A 328 4.85 -13.66 22.60
N ALA A 329 5.73 -13.79 21.61
CA ALA A 329 5.56 -14.83 20.59
C ALA A 329 5.79 -16.25 21.14
N GLU A 330 5.03 -17.20 20.60
CA GLU A 330 5.09 -18.62 20.94
C GLU A 330 5.81 -19.39 19.83
N LEU A 331 6.60 -20.41 20.18
CA LEU A 331 7.30 -21.23 19.19
C LEU A 331 6.31 -22.24 18.59
N ALA A 332 6.08 -22.16 17.28
CA ALA A 332 5.23 -23.10 16.57
C ALA A 332 6.01 -24.34 16.13
N PHE A 333 7.21 -24.13 15.57
CA PHE A 333 8.07 -25.17 15.01
C PHE A 333 9.52 -24.72 15.00
N MET A 334 10.43 -25.67 15.21
CA MET A 334 11.86 -25.49 14.98
C MET A 334 12.44 -26.75 14.36
N ALA A 335 13.26 -26.60 13.32
CA ALA A 335 14.05 -27.69 12.77
C ALA A 335 15.42 -27.20 12.31
N GLN A 336 16.39 -28.11 12.35
CA GLN A 336 17.68 -27.88 11.71
C GLN A 336 17.55 -28.14 10.21
N THR A 337 17.91 -27.14 9.43
CA THR A 337 17.81 -27.11 7.97
C THR A 337 19.18 -27.24 7.31
N GLY A 338 19.27 -26.97 6.00
CA GLY A 338 20.52 -27.13 5.26
C GLY A 338 20.88 -28.60 5.07
N SER A 339 22.16 -28.94 5.15
CA SER A 339 22.64 -30.32 4.92
C SER A 339 22.07 -31.35 5.90
N PHE A 340 21.76 -30.93 7.13
CA PHE A 340 21.18 -31.78 8.17
C PHE A 340 19.77 -32.27 7.83
N MET A 341 18.97 -31.45 7.14
CA MET A 341 17.61 -31.84 6.75
C MET A 341 17.59 -32.93 5.67
N TYR A 342 18.66 -33.02 4.86
CA TYR A 342 18.80 -33.97 3.75
C TYR A 342 19.73 -35.15 4.06
N ASP A 343 20.22 -35.29 5.31
CA ASP A 343 21.22 -36.29 5.71
C ASP A 343 22.54 -36.22 4.93
N LEU A 344 22.95 -35.01 4.58
CA LEU A 344 24.22 -34.72 3.92
C LEU A 344 25.25 -34.04 4.83
N ASN A 345 24.93 -33.86 6.10
CA ASN A 345 25.82 -33.15 7.00
C ASN A 345 27.08 -33.97 7.29
N THR A 346 28.19 -33.26 7.40
CA THR A 346 29.48 -33.74 7.88
C THR A 346 29.74 -33.20 9.28
N SER A 347 30.82 -33.65 9.94
CA SER A 347 31.28 -33.05 11.20
C SER A 347 31.68 -31.58 11.08
N SER A 348 31.98 -31.11 9.86
CA SER A 348 32.31 -29.72 9.53
C SER A 348 31.12 -28.90 9.00
N SER A 349 29.91 -29.47 8.93
CA SER A 349 28.74 -28.72 8.46
C SER A 349 28.32 -27.65 9.46
N ASP A 350 27.91 -26.50 8.93
CA ASP A 350 27.23 -25.45 9.68
C ASP A 350 25.83 -25.90 10.12
N LYS A 351 25.34 -25.29 11.21
CA LYS A 351 24.03 -25.60 11.76
C LYS A 351 23.04 -24.50 11.41
N ASP A 352 22.26 -24.72 10.35
CA ASP A 352 21.15 -23.84 9.98
C ASP A 352 19.87 -24.21 10.74
N PHE A 353 19.14 -23.24 11.27
CA PHE A 353 17.82 -23.48 11.88
C PHE A 353 16.72 -22.65 11.21
N SER A 354 15.55 -23.28 11.05
CA SER A 354 14.32 -22.60 10.66
C SER A 354 13.32 -22.66 11.81
N LEU A 355 12.85 -21.47 12.23
CA LEU A 355 11.90 -21.30 13.31
C LEU A 355 10.61 -20.70 12.74
N ILE A 356 9.47 -21.28 13.13
CA ILE A 356 8.15 -20.70 12.87
C ILE A 356 7.55 -20.31 14.21
N PHE A 357 7.06 -19.09 14.33
CA PHE A 357 6.51 -18.56 15.58
C PHE A 357 5.11 -17.97 15.38
N LEU A 358 4.34 -17.92 16.46
CA LEU A 358 3.03 -17.27 16.53
C LEU A 358 3.19 -15.97 17.30
N SER A 359 2.95 -14.83 16.66
CA SER A 359 2.88 -13.56 17.38
C SER A 359 1.56 -13.45 18.16
N PRO A 360 1.55 -12.73 19.30
CA PRO A 360 0.31 -12.38 19.98
C PRO A 360 -0.66 -11.69 19.02
N VAL A 361 -1.94 -12.04 19.09
CA VAL A 361 -2.97 -11.49 18.19
C VAL A 361 -3.04 -9.97 18.35
N GLU A 362 -2.92 -9.49 19.58
CA GLU A 362 -2.88 -8.07 19.95
C GLU A 362 -1.69 -7.34 19.29
N GLY A 363 -0.55 -8.03 19.16
CA GLY A 363 0.63 -7.49 18.50
C GLY A 363 0.45 -7.36 16.98
N LEU A 364 -0.14 -8.38 16.32
CA LEU A 364 -0.31 -8.40 14.86
C LEU A 364 -1.21 -7.28 14.32
N VAL A 365 -2.11 -6.77 15.15
CA VAL A 365 -3.12 -5.76 14.77
C VAL A 365 -2.78 -4.34 15.23
N GLY A 366 -1.78 -4.18 16.09
CA GLY A 366 -1.35 -2.89 16.61
C GLY A 366 -0.69 -1.99 15.56
N ARG A 367 -0.41 -0.71 15.89
CA ARG A 367 0.25 0.24 14.96
C ARG A 367 1.58 -0.25 14.40
N ALA A 368 2.34 -0.89 15.27
CA ALA A 368 3.68 -1.38 15.00
C ALA A 368 3.62 -2.89 15.15
N PRO A 369 3.11 -3.62 14.14
CA PRO A 369 3.07 -5.07 14.21
C PRO A 369 4.50 -5.60 14.43
N PRO A 370 4.66 -6.69 15.21
CA PRO A 370 5.96 -7.28 15.44
C PRO A 370 6.61 -7.65 14.11
N ALA A 371 7.94 -7.73 14.12
CA ALA A 371 8.68 -8.21 12.96
C ALA A 371 8.16 -9.61 12.57
N THR A 372 7.77 -9.76 11.31
CA THR A 372 7.25 -11.04 10.78
C THR A 372 8.36 -12.01 10.43
N GLU A 373 9.61 -11.57 10.49
CA GLU A 373 10.79 -12.37 10.22
C GLU A 373 11.99 -11.83 10.98
N PHE A 374 12.94 -12.73 11.28
CA PHE A 374 14.27 -12.37 11.77
C PHE A 374 15.30 -13.35 11.20
N HIS A 375 16.55 -12.93 11.13
CA HIS A 375 17.65 -13.78 10.67
C HIS A 375 18.93 -13.48 11.43
N PHE A 376 19.77 -14.50 11.54
CA PHE A 376 21.14 -14.41 11.98
C PHE A 376 21.99 -15.25 11.03
N HIS A 377 22.87 -14.56 10.30
CA HIS A 377 23.86 -15.17 9.42
C HIS A 377 25.24 -14.78 9.89
N VAL A 378 26.18 -15.73 9.85
CA VAL A 378 27.56 -15.43 10.17
C VAL A 378 28.18 -14.73 8.98
N VAL A 379 28.79 -13.56 9.22
CA VAL A 379 29.39 -12.73 8.17
C VAL A 379 30.75 -13.32 7.79
N VAL A 380 30.71 -14.30 6.90
CA VAL A 380 31.90 -14.90 6.28
C VAL A 380 31.71 -15.02 4.77
N GLY A 381 32.81 -15.12 4.03
CA GLY A 381 32.79 -15.21 2.57
C GLY A 381 31.97 -16.41 2.06
N PHE A 382 31.39 -16.30 0.88
CA PHE A 382 30.68 -17.42 0.25
C PHE A 382 31.64 -18.61 0.07
N ALA A 383 31.23 -19.79 0.56
CA ALA A 383 32.04 -21.02 0.58
C ALA A 383 33.28 -21.02 1.51
N SER A 384 33.35 -20.12 2.49
CA SER A 384 34.26 -20.29 3.63
C SER A 384 33.80 -21.43 4.52
N ASP A 385 34.74 -22.00 5.29
CA ASP A 385 34.41 -22.96 6.34
C ASP A 385 33.55 -22.26 7.42
N LYS A 386 32.41 -22.87 7.72
CA LYS A 386 31.46 -22.43 8.75
C LYS A 386 31.28 -23.51 9.82
N ALA A 387 32.23 -24.44 9.94
CA ALA A 387 32.16 -25.51 10.91
C ALA A 387 31.90 -25.00 12.33
N GLY A 388 30.82 -25.49 12.94
CA GLY A 388 30.42 -25.12 14.31
C GLY A 388 29.63 -23.81 14.42
N GLU A 389 29.52 -23.04 13.35
CA GLU A 389 28.67 -21.85 13.33
C GLU A 389 27.18 -22.21 13.30
N VAL A 390 26.37 -21.37 13.95
CA VAL A 390 24.92 -21.56 14.04
C VAL A 390 24.23 -20.38 13.37
N GLU A 391 23.57 -20.64 12.25
CA GLU A 391 22.72 -19.69 11.57
C GLU A 391 21.25 -20.01 11.85
N TYR A 392 20.40 -19.00 11.87
CA TYR A 392 18.98 -19.23 12.06
C TYR A 392 18.12 -18.17 11.39
N SER A 393 16.93 -18.57 11.00
CA SER A 393 15.88 -17.68 10.51
C SER A 393 14.56 -18.00 11.18
N GLY A 394 13.83 -16.96 11.56
CA GLY A 394 12.51 -17.04 12.14
C GLY A 394 11.47 -16.41 11.22
N ARG A 395 10.28 -17.00 11.16
CA ARG A 395 9.14 -16.47 10.40
C ARG A 395 7.84 -16.63 11.17
N GLU A 396 7.02 -15.59 11.14
CA GLU A 396 5.67 -15.61 11.69
C GLU A 396 4.79 -16.61 10.91
N LEU A 397 3.94 -17.38 11.61
CA LEU A 397 3.16 -18.49 11.05
C LEU A 397 2.28 -18.05 9.88
N GLY A 398 1.57 -16.92 9.98
CA GLY A 398 0.82 -16.36 8.86
C GLY A 398 1.72 -16.11 7.64
N GLY A 399 2.86 -15.46 7.85
CA GLY A 399 3.88 -15.26 6.80
C GLY A 399 4.40 -16.57 6.19
N PHE A 400 4.47 -17.65 6.96
CA PHE A 400 4.81 -18.98 6.49
C PHE A 400 3.68 -19.63 5.66
N LEU A 401 2.42 -19.53 6.11
CA LEU A 401 1.25 -20.01 5.37
C LEU A 401 1.13 -19.38 3.98
N VAL A 402 1.50 -18.10 3.85
CA VAL A 402 1.59 -17.41 2.55
C VAL A 402 2.57 -18.09 1.60
N GLU A 403 3.76 -18.41 2.09
CA GLU A 403 4.76 -19.06 1.25
C GLU A 403 4.38 -20.50 0.90
N LEU A 404 3.69 -21.21 1.81
CA LEU A 404 3.10 -22.51 1.51
C LEU A 404 2.06 -22.39 0.40
N ALA A 405 1.17 -21.40 0.46
CA ALA A 405 0.17 -21.15 -0.57
C ALA A 405 0.77 -20.72 -1.92
N LYS A 406 1.95 -20.07 -1.91
CA LYS A 406 2.73 -19.82 -3.13
C LYS A 406 3.36 -21.09 -3.69
N GLY A 407 3.45 -22.15 -2.90
CA GLY A 407 4.12 -23.40 -3.27
C GLY A 407 5.64 -23.34 -3.12
N ASN A 408 6.17 -22.50 -2.22
CA ASN A 408 7.61 -22.34 -2.04
C ASN A 408 8.27 -23.67 -1.61
N PRO A 409 9.18 -24.27 -2.41
CA PRO A 409 9.71 -25.62 -2.17
C PRO A 409 10.35 -25.78 -0.79
N ARG A 410 11.11 -24.77 -0.34
CA ARG A 410 11.81 -24.83 0.95
C ARG A 410 10.85 -24.92 2.12
N ASN A 411 9.75 -24.17 2.05
CA ASN A 411 8.75 -24.13 3.11
C ASN A 411 7.82 -25.36 3.05
N ILE A 412 7.51 -25.83 1.85
CA ILE A 412 6.75 -27.07 1.64
C ILE A 412 7.48 -28.24 2.32
N GLU A 413 8.79 -28.36 2.12
CA GLU A 413 9.59 -29.45 2.69
C GLU A 413 9.63 -29.45 4.21
N LEU A 414 9.52 -28.28 4.87
CA LEU A 414 9.41 -28.25 6.33
C LEU A 414 8.16 -28.97 6.85
N LEU A 415 7.09 -29.09 6.06
CA LEU A 415 5.90 -29.87 6.44
C LEU A 415 6.13 -31.40 6.36
N PHE A 416 7.15 -31.83 5.63
CA PHE A 416 7.48 -33.23 5.37
C PHE A 416 8.77 -33.69 6.07
N THR A 417 9.43 -32.83 6.84
CA THR A 417 10.57 -33.26 7.65
C THR A 417 10.11 -34.13 8.82
N GLU A 418 10.82 -35.22 9.04
CA GLU A 418 10.64 -36.11 10.19
C GLU A 418 11.58 -35.78 11.35
N LYS A 419 12.37 -34.70 11.23
CA LYS A 419 13.39 -34.31 12.22
C LYS A 419 13.14 -32.91 12.81
N PRO A 420 11.93 -32.59 13.28
CA PRO A 420 11.74 -31.36 14.04
C PRO A 420 12.54 -31.43 15.34
N HIS A 421 13.11 -30.31 15.76
CA HIS A 421 13.61 -30.14 17.12
C HIS A 421 12.46 -29.89 18.07
N GLU A 422 11.52 -29.03 17.69
CA GLU A 422 10.36 -28.66 18.50
C GLU A 422 9.11 -28.50 17.62
N THR A 423 7.94 -28.87 18.15
CA THR A 423 6.64 -28.66 17.49
C THR A 423 5.54 -28.35 18.49
N SER A 424 4.66 -27.42 18.14
CA SER A 424 3.42 -27.11 18.86
C SER A 424 2.21 -27.87 18.30
N LEU A 425 1.09 -27.86 19.02
CA LEU A 425 -0.20 -28.38 18.53
C LEU A 425 -0.65 -27.70 17.24
N VAL A 426 -0.47 -26.37 17.13
CA VAL A 426 -0.82 -25.60 15.93
C VAL A 426 -0.03 -26.08 14.71
N TRP A 427 1.27 -26.38 14.90
CA TRP A 427 2.08 -26.95 13.84
C TRP A 427 1.61 -28.35 13.43
N GLN A 428 1.26 -29.20 14.40
CA GLN A 428 0.74 -30.53 14.11
C GLN A 428 -0.58 -30.47 13.34
N GLU A 429 -1.47 -29.52 13.67
CA GLU A 429 -2.68 -29.29 12.88
C GLU A 429 -2.34 -28.88 11.44
N LEU A 430 -1.43 -27.91 11.24
CA LEU A 430 -0.98 -27.51 9.91
C LEU A 430 -0.38 -28.69 9.13
N ARG A 431 0.50 -29.47 9.78
CA ARG A 431 1.16 -30.65 9.19
C ARG A 431 0.16 -31.74 8.82
N SER A 432 -0.96 -31.88 9.54
CA SER A 432 -2.03 -32.83 9.18
C SER A 432 -2.66 -32.51 7.81
N ARG A 433 -2.58 -31.24 7.39
CA ARG A 433 -3.12 -30.74 6.11
C ARG A 433 -2.05 -30.59 5.02
N ARG A 434 -0.82 -31.07 5.25
CA ARG A 434 0.33 -30.84 4.34
C ARG A 434 0.10 -31.20 2.88
N LYS A 435 -0.64 -32.27 2.59
CA LYS A 435 -0.97 -32.71 1.23
C LYS A 435 -1.78 -31.68 0.45
N SER A 436 -2.57 -30.84 1.13
CA SER A 436 -3.35 -29.77 0.50
C SER A 436 -2.48 -28.69 -0.15
N PHE A 437 -1.19 -28.60 0.20
CA PHE A 437 -0.25 -27.65 -0.39
C PHE A 437 0.52 -28.22 -1.61
N LEU A 438 0.36 -29.51 -1.92
CA LEU A 438 0.97 -30.16 -3.10
C LEU A 438 0.15 -29.89 -4.37
N THR A 439 0.15 -28.63 -4.81
CA THR A 439 -0.64 -28.15 -5.96
C THR A 439 0.19 -28.07 -7.24
N LEU A 440 -0.46 -27.84 -8.39
CA LEU A 440 0.24 -27.52 -9.64
C LEU A 440 1.10 -26.24 -9.53
N ARG A 441 0.69 -25.29 -8.68
CA ARG A 441 1.50 -24.10 -8.37
C ARG A 441 2.79 -24.48 -7.65
N CYS A 442 2.70 -25.38 -6.68
CA CYS A 442 3.88 -25.95 -6.03
C CYS A 442 4.82 -26.61 -7.05
N ALA A 443 4.29 -27.45 -7.96
CA ALA A 443 5.07 -28.03 -9.05
C ALA A 443 5.80 -26.97 -9.90
N SER A 444 5.11 -25.89 -10.26
CA SER A 444 5.70 -24.77 -11.00
C SER A 444 6.82 -24.07 -10.24
N GLN A 445 6.69 -23.87 -8.92
CA GLN A 445 7.76 -23.29 -8.10
C GLN A 445 8.98 -24.21 -7.99
N TYR A 446 8.78 -25.53 -7.87
CA TYR A 446 9.89 -26.50 -7.96
C TYR A 446 10.62 -26.37 -9.30
N SER A 447 9.89 -26.33 -10.42
CA SER A 447 10.45 -26.12 -11.76
C SER A 447 11.22 -24.80 -11.86
N GLY A 448 10.66 -23.70 -11.35
CA GLY A 448 11.31 -22.39 -11.32
C GLY A 448 12.60 -22.39 -10.48
N PHE A 449 12.58 -23.06 -9.33
CA PHE A 449 13.77 -23.21 -8.48
C PHE A 449 14.87 -24.02 -9.18
N ILE A 450 14.53 -25.10 -9.89
CA ILE A 450 15.48 -25.89 -10.66
C ILE A 450 16.14 -25.02 -11.73
N ALA A 451 15.34 -24.26 -12.50
CA ALA A 451 15.86 -23.36 -13.53
C ALA A 451 16.80 -22.28 -12.95
N ASP A 452 16.43 -21.66 -11.82
CA ASP A 452 17.29 -20.69 -11.11
C ASP A 452 18.64 -21.31 -10.71
N ARG A 453 18.64 -22.55 -10.21
CA ARG A 453 19.88 -23.24 -9.81
C ARG A 453 20.77 -23.60 -11.00
N LEU A 454 20.18 -24.07 -12.10
CA LEU A 454 20.93 -24.36 -13.33
C LEU A 454 21.51 -23.07 -13.94
N HIS A 455 20.72 -21.99 -13.96
CA HIS A 455 21.18 -20.69 -14.43
C HIS A 455 22.36 -20.15 -13.60
N LYS A 456 22.30 -20.29 -12.27
CA LYS A 456 23.40 -19.90 -11.37
C LYS A 456 24.65 -20.77 -11.53
N ALA A 457 24.50 -22.03 -11.88
CA ALA A 457 25.63 -22.94 -12.10
C ALA A 457 26.39 -22.62 -13.40
N ALA A 458 25.70 -22.13 -14.43
CA ALA A 458 26.29 -21.89 -15.75
C ALA A 458 27.55 -20.99 -15.75
N PRO A 459 27.54 -19.77 -15.17
CA PRO A 459 28.74 -18.92 -15.19
C PRO A 459 29.88 -19.49 -14.34
N ASP A 460 29.58 -20.15 -13.22
CA ASP A 460 30.61 -20.78 -12.38
C ASP A 460 31.23 -22.03 -13.05
N ALA A 461 30.52 -22.68 -13.99
CA ALA A 461 31.05 -23.83 -14.73
C ALA A 461 32.20 -23.43 -15.66
N GLU A 462 32.07 -22.30 -16.38
CA GLU A 462 33.14 -21.78 -17.23
C GLU A 462 34.39 -21.41 -16.41
N VAL A 463 34.19 -20.83 -15.22
CA VAL A 463 35.27 -20.47 -14.30
C VAL A 463 35.93 -21.72 -13.69
N PHE A 464 35.15 -22.76 -13.41
CA PHE A 464 35.67 -24.05 -12.95
C PHE A 464 36.50 -24.75 -14.03
N ASP A 465 36.07 -24.74 -15.29
CA ASP A 465 36.83 -25.30 -16.43
C ASP A 465 38.17 -24.57 -16.64
N ALA A 466 38.26 -23.30 -16.22
CA ALA A 466 39.50 -22.53 -16.19
C ALA A 466 40.42 -22.86 -14.98
N GLY A 467 40.02 -23.78 -14.10
CA GLY A 467 40.83 -24.30 -13.00
C GLY A 467 40.53 -23.71 -11.61
N ASP A 468 39.46 -22.93 -11.42
CA ASP A 468 39.08 -22.41 -10.10
C ASP A 468 38.28 -23.45 -9.28
N GLU A 469 38.94 -24.09 -8.32
CA GLU A 469 38.30 -25.06 -7.42
C GLU A 469 37.15 -24.46 -6.58
N ALA A 470 37.21 -23.17 -6.24
CA ALA A 470 36.14 -22.54 -5.50
C ALA A 470 34.87 -22.47 -6.34
N ALA A 471 34.99 -22.18 -7.65
CA ALA A 471 33.88 -22.24 -8.59
C ALA A 471 33.30 -23.64 -8.70
N GLY A 472 34.15 -24.68 -8.74
CA GLY A 472 33.71 -26.08 -8.73
C GLY A 472 32.81 -26.44 -7.55
N ARG A 473 33.12 -25.95 -6.34
CA ARG A 473 32.25 -26.12 -5.15
C ARG A 473 30.90 -25.44 -5.31
N ARG A 474 30.84 -24.25 -5.93
CA ARG A 474 29.58 -23.51 -6.18
C ARG A 474 28.71 -24.21 -7.22
N VAL A 475 29.31 -24.68 -8.32
CA VAL A 475 28.65 -25.48 -9.36
C VAL A 475 28.04 -26.74 -8.75
N SER A 476 28.86 -27.52 -8.04
CA SER A 476 28.42 -28.77 -7.41
C SER A 476 27.23 -28.54 -6.47
N LYS A 477 27.28 -27.52 -5.61
CA LYS A 477 26.17 -27.15 -4.72
C LYS A 477 24.90 -26.78 -5.50
N CYS A 478 25.01 -26.00 -6.57
CA CYS A 478 23.86 -25.61 -7.38
C CYS A 478 23.25 -26.80 -8.14
N LEU A 479 24.09 -27.64 -8.76
CA LEU A 479 23.65 -28.83 -9.47
C LEU A 479 23.01 -29.85 -8.53
N TYR A 480 23.56 -30.06 -7.34
CA TYR A 480 22.95 -30.92 -6.32
C TYR A 480 21.54 -30.43 -5.97
N HIS A 481 21.38 -29.13 -5.67
CA HIS A 481 20.05 -28.57 -5.38
C HIS A 481 19.08 -28.73 -6.56
N ALA A 482 19.52 -28.48 -7.79
CA ALA A 482 18.69 -28.68 -8.97
C ALA A 482 18.27 -30.15 -9.11
N TRP A 483 19.23 -31.07 -9.02
CA TRP A 483 19.00 -32.50 -9.14
C TRP A 483 18.04 -33.04 -8.08
N HIS A 484 18.25 -32.68 -6.82
CA HIS A 484 17.35 -33.07 -5.73
C HIS A 484 15.92 -32.56 -5.99
N LYS A 485 15.74 -31.29 -6.38
CA LYS A 485 14.41 -30.76 -6.69
C LYS A 485 13.77 -31.36 -7.95
N ILE A 486 14.55 -31.83 -8.93
CA ILE A 486 14.02 -32.59 -10.08
C ILE A 486 13.37 -33.90 -9.59
N PHE A 487 14.04 -34.61 -8.68
CA PHE A 487 13.51 -35.84 -8.10
C PHE A 487 12.22 -35.56 -7.31
N GLU A 488 12.21 -34.53 -6.47
CA GLU A 488 11.02 -34.12 -5.72
C GLU A 488 9.86 -33.67 -6.61
N LEU A 489 10.16 -32.92 -7.69
CA LEU A 489 9.16 -32.53 -8.67
C LEU A 489 8.55 -33.76 -9.36
N ALA A 490 9.36 -34.75 -9.73
CA ALA A 490 8.87 -35.99 -10.34
C ALA A 490 7.95 -36.76 -9.38
N ARG A 491 8.27 -36.81 -8.08
CA ARG A 491 7.41 -37.39 -7.04
C ARG A 491 6.08 -36.63 -6.93
N LEU A 492 6.15 -35.32 -6.81
CA LEU A 492 4.97 -34.44 -6.72
C LEU A 492 4.04 -34.61 -7.93
N LEU A 493 4.59 -34.70 -9.14
CA LEU A 493 3.81 -34.93 -10.37
C LEU A 493 3.13 -36.31 -10.42
N ARG A 494 3.62 -37.30 -9.65
CA ARG A 494 2.97 -38.59 -9.45
C ARG A 494 1.99 -38.60 -8.27
N GLY A 495 1.82 -37.49 -7.57
CA GLY A 495 1.00 -37.39 -6.37
C GLY A 495 1.65 -37.97 -5.10
N GLU A 496 2.97 -38.22 -5.14
CA GLU A 496 3.75 -38.69 -4.00
C GLU A 496 4.13 -37.52 -3.08
N GLU A 497 4.38 -37.81 -1.80
CA GLU A 497 4.92 -36.82 -0.86
C GLU A 497 6.42 -36.56 -1.14
N PRO A 498 6.89 -35.32 -0.93
CA PRO A 498 8.32 -35.01 -1.01
C PRO A 498 9.15 -35.87 -0.05
N ALA A 499 10.28 -36.40 -0.53
CA ALA A 499 11.28 -37.11 0.25
C ALA A 499 12.37 -36.12 0.72
N VAL A 500 12.11 -35.47 1.85
CA VAL A 500 12.98 -34.41 2.40
C VAL A 500 14.34 -34.97 2.82
N ALA A 501 14.37 -36.11 3.50
CA ALA A 501 15.60 -36.83 3.78
C ALA A 501 15.74 -37.99 2.80
N LEU A 502 16.94 -38.21 2.27
CA LEU A 502 17.24 -39.44 1.54
C LEU A 502 17.15 -40.57 2.57
N ALA A 503 16.11 -41.41 2.49
CA ALA A 503 16.10 -42.65 3.23
C ALA A 503 17.32 -43.46 2.79
N GLY A 504 18.22 -43.74 3.73
CA GLY A 504 19.38 -44.61 3.53
C GLY A 504 18.98 -46.00 3.09
#